data_AF-A0A2R6AD22-F1
#
_entry.id   AF-A0A2R6AD22-F1
#
_cell.length_a   1.000
_cell.length_b   1.000
_cell.length_c   1.000
_cell.angle_alpha   90.00
_cell.angle_beta   90.00
_cell.angle_gamma   90.00
#
_symmetry.space_group_name_H-M   'P 1'
#
loop_
_entity.id
_entity.type
_entity.pdbx_description
1 polymer ?
#
loop_
_entity_poly.entity_id
_entity_poly.type
_entity_poly.pdbx_seq_one_letter_code
_entity_poly.pdbx_strand_id
1 'polypeptide(L)'
;MRDMERALELAQKAGFSDFALKLVEVTNCLYTVARDSASSFKSWDDVWFAVYAAKDSKEVVFEHTKPFPSDPSQVVDEAQKRIEVAEPSPLYTPLESSEVYEKQNKLLEIENEIAELSERIHAKLSGKPEYVSYNTLSVWAQNITVKLYTSAGARIHEGYSRCWATYRAFADQDTTLQRCEYTDAPKKLKPEESLRSVWEDLKPALNRLKPERGAKSAILSPQVVGNLINSVGSASSAFSVLIGNSFLKDKNRVASPLFTLLDVGEGFPGMPHYDDEGTKTQSTVIIQRGELKNLLHNRKTAKKFGVKSTGNAGWISPSPWALVIEKGDAEYDELVRSLKDGYIVTNNWYTRFQSFVTGDFSTITRDVTLVVKNGEIVGSTKGLRISENILDLLSRAQAVEKRTHLVKWWEVETPVQAPHIMFEKVNFTLPE
;
A
#
# COMPACT_ATOMS: atom_id res chain seq x y z
N MET A 1 20.90 -19.09 -9.56
CA MET A 1 20.25 -20.42 -9.37
C MET A 1 21.23 -21.39 -8.74
N ARG A 2 22.29 -21.84 -9.44
CA ARG A 2 23.29 -22.79 -8.89
C ARG A 2 23.89 -22.36 -7.54
N ASP A 3 24.21 -21.08 -7.37
CA ASP A 3 24.82 -20.58 -6.14
C ASP A 3 23.87 -20.59 -4.93
N MET A 4 22.59 -20.27 -5.13
CA MET A 4 21.57 -20.33 -4.07
C MET A 4 21.27 -21.76 -3.65
N GLU A 5 21.19 -22.69 -4.61
CA GLU A 5 21.03 -24.13 -4.32
C GLU A 5 22.23 -24.68 -3.54
N ARG A 6 23.45 -24.32 -3.95
CA ARG A 6 24.66 -24.70 -3.23
C ARG A 6 24.69 -24.13 -1.81
N ALA A 7 24.22 -22.90 -1.59
CA ALA A 7 24.08 -22.36 -0.23
C ALA A 7 23.10 -23.18 0.63
N LEU A 8 21.97 -23.64 0.08
CA LEU A 8 21.05 -24.54 0.80
C LEU A 8 21.74 -25.85 1.20
N GLU A 9 22.48 -26.48 0.28
CA GLU A 9 23.22 -27.73 0.58
C GLU A 9 24.29 -27.51 1.66
N LEU A 10 25.02 -26.39 1.60
CA LEU A 10 26.03 -26.03 2.59
C LEU A 10 25.40 -25.75 3.96
N ALA A 11 24.28 -25.04 4.01
CA ALA A 11 23.54 -24.79 5.23
C ALA A 11 23.04 -26.09 5.88
N GLN A 12 22.51 -27.01 5.09
CA GLN A 12 22.08 -28.32 5.58
C GLN A 12 23.27 -29.11 6.17
N LYS A 13 24.44 -29.09 5.51
CA LYS A 13 25.67 -29.71 6.04
C LYS A 13 26.17 -29.03 7.32
N ALA A 14 25.96 -27.72 7.46
CA ALA A 14 26.26 -26.97 8.68
C ALA A 14 25.23 -27.20 9.81
N GLY A 15 24.20 -28.01 9.58
CA GLY A 15 23.22 -28.41 10.57
C GLY A 15 22.10 -27.41 10.81
N PHE A 16 21.84 -26.50 9.86
CA PHE A 16 20.62 -25.67 9.91
C PHE A 16 19.39 -26.55 9.67
N SER A 17 18.36 -26.40 10.52
CA SER A 17 17.08 -27.10 10.37
C SER A 17 16.23 -26.45 9.28
N ASP A 18 16.26 -25.12 9.20
CA ASP A 18 15.66 -24.36 8.11
C ASP A 18 16.65 -23.38 7.51
N PHE A 19 16.57 -23.20 6.19
CA PHE A 19 17.31 -22.17 5.48
C PHE A 19 16.49 -21.72 4.28
N ALA A 20 16.36 -20.42 4.09
CA ALA A 20 15.69 -19.85 2.94
C ALA A 20 16.44 -18.64 2.40
N LEU A 21 16.44 -18.52 1.08
CA LEU A 21 17.09 -17.48 0.32
C LEU A 21 16.08 -16.84 -0.62
N LYS A 22 15.91 -15.53 -0.49
CA LYS A 22 15.10 -14.71 -1.40
C LYS A 22 16.01 -13.72 -2.09
N LEU A 23 16.12 -13.81 -3.41
CA LEU A 23 16.81 -12.83 -4.26
C LEU A 23 15.74 -12.02 -5.00
N VAL A 24 15.85 -10.70 -4.96
CA VAL A 24 14.94 -9.79 -5.66
C VAL A 24 15.76 -8.89 -6.57
N GLU A 25 15.33 -8.80 -7.81
CA GLU A 25 15.90 -7.95 -8.85
C GLU A 25 14.80 -7.02 -9.33
N VAL A 26 15.05 -5.71 -9.35
CA VAL A 26 14.07 -4.70 -9.76
C VAL A 26 14.68 -3.74 -10.76
N THR A 27 14.05 -3.64 -11.93
CA THR A 27 14.30 -2.52 -12.85
C THR A 27 13.25 -1.47 -12.58
N ASN A 28 13.70 -0.27 -12.26
CA ASN A 28 12.86 0.89 -11.95
C ASN A 28 12.91 1.88 -13.10
N CYS A 29 11.77 2.49 -13.39
CA CYS A 29 11.69 3.67 -14.24
C CYS A 29 10.86 4.76 -13.56
N LEU A 30 11.36 5.99 -13.66
CA LEU A 30 10.69 7.19 -13.19
C LEU A 30 10.64 8.21 -14.32
N TYR A 31 9.43 8.60 -14.69
CA TYR A 31 9.18 9.76 -15.52
C TYR A 31 8.50 10.85 -14.70
N THR A 32 9.01 12.07 -14.77
CA THR A 32 8.45 13.22 -14.05
C THR A 32 8.18 14.35 -15.02
N VAL A 33 7.14 15.14 -14.75
CA VAL A 33 6.93 16.46 -15.37
C VAL A 33 6.84 17.50 -14.27
N ALA A 34 7.62 18.56 -14.40
CA ALA A 34 7.57 19.74 -13.55
C ALA A 34 7.14 20.96 -14.37
N ARG A 35 6.16 21.69 -13.85
CA ARG A 35 5.63 22.92 -14.46
C ARG A 35 5.26 22.76 -15.95
N ASP A 36 4.48 21.73 -16.26
CA ASP A 36 3.95 21.37 -17.59
C ASP A 36 4.97 20.90 -18.66
N SER A 37 6.24 21.27 -18.56
CA SER A 37 7.20 21.04 -19.66
C SER A 37 8.55 20.46 -19.24
N ALA A 38 9.05 20.76 -18.03
CA ALA A 38 10.35 20.24 -17.60
C ALA A 38 10.19 18.76 -17.22
N SER A 39 10.50 17.87 -18.16
CA SER A 39 10.43 16.44 -17.94
C SER A 39 11.78 15.82 -17.65
N SER A 40 11.78 14.72 -16.90
CA SER A 40 12.97 13.89 -16.70
C SER A 40 12.57 12.43 -16.75
N PHE A 41 13.45 11.62 -17.31
CA PHE A 41 13.33 10.18 -17.34
C PHE A 41 14.57 9.59 -16.66
N LYS A 42 14.35 8.64 -15.76
CA LYS A 42 15.41 7.92 -15.04
C LYS A 42 15.10 6.43 -15.04
N SER A 43 16.13 5.62 -15.23
CA SER A 43 16.07 4.17 -15.11
C SER A 43 17.25 3.68 -14.28
N TRP A 44 17.02 2.72 -13.39
CA TRP A 44 18.06 2.11 -12.56
C TRP A 44 17.62 0.72 -12.10
N ASP A 45 18.62 -0.12 -11.82
CA ASP A 45 18.41 -1.47 -11.31
C ASP A 45 18.77 -1.53 -9.82
N ASP A 46 17.90 -2.17 -9.04
CA ASP A 46 18.11 -2.53 -7.65
C ASP A 46 18.21 -4.05 -7.53
N VAL A 47 19.11 -4.52 -6.67
CA VAL A 47 19.23 -5.95 -6.34
C VAL A 47 19.52 -6.12 -4.86
N TRP A 48 18.80 -7.04 -4.23
CA TRP A 48 19.05 -7.42 -2.86
C TRP A 48 18.70 -8.89 -2.64
N PHE A 49 19.31 -9.48 -1.62
CA PHE A 49 18.92 -10.80 -1.15
C PHE A 49 18.71 -10.81 0.35
N ALA A 50 17.73 -11.60 0.79
CA ALA A 50 17.43 -11.87 2.18
C ALA A 50 17.65 -13.34 2.49
N VAL A 51 18.06 -13.60 3.73
CA VAL A 51 18.33 -14.92 4.27
C VAL A 51 17.51 -15.10 5.53
N TYR A 52 16.81 -16.22 5.60
CA TYR A 52 16.27 -16.77 6.84
C TYR A 52 17.01 -18.06 7.16
N ALA A 53 17.44 -18.22 8.40
CA ALA A 53 18.08 -19.45 8.86
C ALA A 53 17.62 -19.80 10.26
N ALA A 54 17.43 -21.09 10.52
CA ALA A 54 17.13 -21.60 11.84
C ALA A 54 17.93 -22.85 12.20
N LYS A 55 18.33 -22.94 13.46
CA LYS A 55 19.09 -24.06 14.04
C LYS A 55 18.79 -24.12 15.53
N ASP A 56 18.46 -25.29 16.06
CA ASP A 56 18.14 -25.49 17.48
C ASP A 56 17.05 -24.53 17.99
N SER A 57 16.03 -24.27 17.18
CA SER A 57 14.96 -23.27 17.42
C SER A 57 15.40 -21.80 17.53
N LYS A 58 16.69 -21.50 17.35
CA LYS A 58 17.16 -20.14 17.12
C LYS A 58 16.86 -19.75 15.68
N GLU A 59 16.55 -18.47 15.44
CA GLU A 59 16.24 -17.94 14.12
C GLU A 59 17.04 -16.67 13.87
N VAL A 60 17.55 -16.48 12.64
CA VAL A 60 18.16 -15.23 12.19
C VAL A 60 17.61 -14.83 10.83
N VAL A 61 17.48 -13.52 10.65
CA VAL A 61 17.10 -12.89 9.37
C VAL A 61 18.11 -11.79 9.09
N PHE A 62 18.61 -11.73 7.86
CA PHE A 62 19.43 -10.62 7.40
C PHE A 62 19.25 -10.39 5.91
N GLU A 63 19.51 -9.16 5.48
CA GLU A 63 19.37 -8.70 4.10
C GLU A 63 20.62 -7.94 3.67
N HIS A 64 20.99 -8.06 2.40
CA HIS A 64 22.05 -7.27 1.78
C HIS A 64 21.56 -6.65 0.47
N THR A 65 21.78 -5.35 0.31
CA THR A 65 21.47 -4.58 -0.91
C THR A 65 22.61 -4.69 -1.94
N LYS A 66 22.94 -5.92 -2.34
CA LYS A 66 23.97 -6.26 -3.34
C LYS A 66 23.61 -7.58 -4.03
N PRO A 67 24.25 -7.92 -5.16
CA PRO A 67 24.09 -9.23 -5.78
C PRO A 67 24.42 -10.39 -4.83
N PHE A 68 23.78 -11.54 -5.04
CA PHE A 68 24.12 -12.76 -4.32
C PHE A 68 25.60 -13.15 -4.59
N PRO A 69 26.39 -13.50 -3.56
CA PRO A 69 27.81 -13.76 -3.74
C PRO A 69 28.07 -15.02 -4.58
N SER A 70 29.13 -14.99 -5.39
CA SER A 70 29.56 -16.13 -6.19
C SER A 70 30.14 -17.28 -5.36
N ASP A 71 30.60 -16.99 -4.14
CA ASP A 71 30.95 -17.98 -3.13
C ASP A 71 29.81 -18.08 -2.11
N PRO A 72 28.96 -19.14 -2.19
CA PRO A 72 27.79 -19.26 -1.33
C PRO A 72 28.12 -19.53 0.13
N SER A 73 29.36 -19.97 0.43
CA SER A 73 29.78 -20.25 1.80
C SER A 73 29.76 -19.01 2.69
N GLN A 74 30.01 -17.82 2.12
CA GLN A 74 29.99 -16.54 2.84
C GLN A 74 28.64 -16.28 3.52
N VAL A 75 27.54 -16.66 2.86
CA VAL A 75 26.18 -16.47 3.39
C VAL A 75 25.90 -17.44 4.54
N VAL A 76 26.35 -18.69 4.41
CA VAL A 76 26.19 -19.72 5.45
C VAL A 76 27.05 -19.39 6.67
N ASP A 77 28.28 -18.94 6.46
CA ASP A 77 29.20 -18.50 7.52
C ASP A 77 28.64 -17.30 8.29
N GLU A 78 28.03 -16.34 7.59
CA GLU A 78 27.36 -15.21 8.23
C GLU A 78 26.16 -15.67 9.06
N ALA A 79 25.32 -16.56 8.52
CA ALA A 79 24.20 -17.15 9.27
C ALA A 79 24.70 -17.89 10.52
N GLN A 80 25.79 -18.65 10.43
CA GLN A 80 26.39 -19.40 11.54
C GLN A 80 26.91 -18.45 12.64
N LYS A 81 27.58 -17.36 12.28
CA LYS A 81 28.02 -16.34 13.27
C LYS A 81 26.84 -15.68 13.98
N ARG A 82 25.77 -15.37 13.25
CA ARG A 82 24.58 -14.71 13.82
C ARG A 82 23.78 -15.68 14.70
N ILE A 83 23.67 -16.95 14.34
CA ILE A 83 22.88 -17.95 15.08
C ILE A 83 23.52 -18.32 16.43
N GLU A 84 24.86 -18.25 16.53
CA GLU A 84 25.59 -18.56 17.76
C GLU A 84 25.18 -17.64 18.93
N VAL A 85 24.98 -16.36 18.65
CA VAL A 85 24.57 -15.34 19.64
C VAL A 85 23.05 -15.18 19.75
N ALA A 86 22.27 -15.84 18.91
CA ALA A 86 20.81 -15.79 18.95
C ALA A 86 20.25 -16.62 20.11
N GLU A 87 19.11 -16.20 20.64
CA GLU A 87 18.33 -16.97 21.61
C GLU A 87 17.29 -17.85 20.91
N PRO A 88 16.91 -19.01 21.49
CA PRO A 88 15.82 -19.81 20.96
C PRO A 88 14.51 -19.03 20.90
N SER A 89 13.85 -19.07 19.75
CA SER A 89 12.56 -18.41 19.52
C SER A 89 11.41 -19.30 19.97
N PRO A 90 10.51 -18.81 20.86
CA PRO A 90 9.32 -19.56 21.26
C PRO A 90 8.26 -19.65 20.14
N LEU A 91 8.45 -18.92 19.03
CA LEU A 91 7.57 -18.93 17.87
C LEU A 91 8.11 -19.79 16.73
N TYR A 92 9.30 -20.38 16.87
CA TYR A 92 9.89 -21.20 15.83
C TYR A 92 8.94 -22.32 15.38
N THR A 93 8.79 -22.41 14.07
CA THR A 93 7.89 -23.33 13.38
C THR A 93 8.59 -23.75 12.10
N PRO A 94 8.83 -25.02 11.79
CA PRO A 94 9.58 -25.39 10.59
C PRO A 94 8.97 -24.83 9.29
N LEU A 95 9.79 -24.59 8.26
CA LEU A 95 9.30 -24.34 6.91
C LEU A 95 8.61 -25.58 6.34
N GLU A 96 7.50 -25.40 5.65
CA GLU A 96 6.65 -26.52 5.18
C GLU A 96 6.45 -26.57 3.66
N SER A 97 6.60 -25.44 2.95
CA SER A 97 6.33 -25.40 1.51
C SER A 97 7.41 -26.11 0.69
N SER A 98 6.96 -26.98 -0.21
CA SER A 98 7.76 -27.67 -1.23
C SER A 98 7.34 -27.28 -2.66
N GLU A 99 6.68 -26.13 -2.83
CA GLU A 99 6.12 -25.70 -4.11
C GLU A 99 7.19 -25.38 -5.14
N VAL A 100 6.97 -25.81 -6.39
CA VAL A 100 7.84 -25.48 -7.53
C VAL A 100 7.03 -24.65 -8.51
N TYR A 101 7.46 -23.41 -8.71
CA TYR A 101 6.76 -22.47 -9.56
C TYR A 101 7.75 -21.70 -10.41
N GLU A 102 7.56 -21.75 -11.72
CA GLU A 102 8.28 -20.91 -12.66
C GLU A 102 7.28 -20.17 -13.54
N LYS A 103 7.18 -18.86 -13.33
CA LYS A 103 6.47 -17.96 -14.22
C LYS A 103 7.32 -16.72 -14.44
N GLN A 104 8.21 -16.83 -15.42
CA GLN A 104 8.81 -15.67 -16.04
C GLN A 104 7.71 -15.01 -16.90
N ASN A 105 6.86 -14.19 -16.29
CA ASN A 105 6.10 -13.24 -17.11
C ASN A 105 7.12 -12.50 -17.98
N LYS A 106 6.84 -12.36 -19.28
CA LYS A 106 7.65 -11.48 -20.12
C LYS A 106 7.59 -10.10 -19.46
N LEU A 107 8.70 -9.71 -18.82
CA LEU A 107 8.82 -8.41 -18.20
C LEU A 107 8.50 -7.36 -19.25
N LEU A 108 7.73 -6.35 -18.86
CA LEU A 108 7.32 -5.32 -19.79
C LEU A 108 8.53 -4.50 -20.25
N GLU A 109 8.49 -3.97 -21.47
CA GLU A 109 9.44 -2.95 -21.92
C GLU A 109 9.05 -1.61 -21.30
N ILE A 110 9.16 -1.50 -19.97
CA ILE A 110 8.62 -0.38 -19.18
C ILE A 110 9.20 0.98 -19.61
N GLU A 111 10.44 1.00 -20.10
CA GLU A 111 11.07 2.21 -20.65
C GLU A 111 10.35 2.69 -21.91
N ASN A 112 10.09 1.78 -22.85
CA ASN A 112 9.37 2.07 -24.10
C ASN A 112 7.91 2.49 -23.81
N GLU A 113 7.21 1.77 -22.93
CA GLU A 113 5.83 2.11 -22.59
C GLU A 113 5.72 3.48 -21.88
N ILE A 114 6.70 3.84 -21.04
CA ILE A 114 6.75 5.18 -20.43
C ILE A 114 7.05 6.25 -21.48
N ALA A 115 7.95 5.98 -22.44
CA ALA A 115 8.24 6.92 -23.51
C ALA A 115 6.97 7.25 -24.33
N GLU A 116 6.20 6.23 -24.73
CA GLU A 116 4.91 6.40 -25.41
C GLU A 116 3.89 7.17 -24.56
N LEU A 117 3.82 6.86 -23.26
CA LEU A 117 2.94 7.56 -22.31
C LEU A 117 3.30 9.04 -22.15
N SER A 118 4.60 9.38 -22.21
CA SER A 118 5.09 10.74 -22.05
C SER A 118 4.53 11.69 -23.12
N GLU A 119 4.40 11.23 -24.36
CA GLU A 119 3.85 12.03 -25.47
C GLU A 119 2.38 12.37 -25.21
N ARG A 120 1.60 11.36 -24.80
CA ARG A 120 0.19 11.53 -24.41
C ARG A 120 0.01 12.49 -23.24
N ILE A 121 0.87 12.40 -22.23
CA ILE A 121 0.89 13.32 -21.08
C ILE A 121 1.15 14.75 -21.55
N HIS A 122 2.21 14.98 -22.33
CA HIS A 122 2.57 16.32 -22.82
C HIS A 122 1.47 16.92 -23.72
N ALA A 123 0.86 16.12 -24.59
CA ALA A 123 -0.28 16.53 -25.40
C ALA A 123 -1.46 16.98 -24.52
N LYS A 124 -1.79 16.22 -23.47
CA LYS A 124 -2.86 16.61 -22.54
C LYS A 124 -2.54 17.89 -21.79
N LEU A 125 -1.32 18.03 -21.26
CA LEU A 125 -0.89 19.21 -20.48
C LEU A 125 -0.95 20.51 -21.29
N SER A 126 -0.77 20.43 -22.60
CA SER A 126 -0.87 21.58 -23.51
C SER A 126 -2.29 22.17 -23.57
N GLY A 127 -3.30 21.34 -23.26
CA GLY A 127 -4.71 21.74 -23.14
C GLY A 127 -5.15 22.12 -21.72
N LYS A 128 -4.23 22.48 -20.81
CA LYS A 128 -4.61 22.87 -19.45
C LYS A 128 -5.52 24.12 -19.47
N PRO A 129 -6.57 24.17 -18.62
CA PRO A 129 -7.39 25.37 -18.46
C PRO A 129 -6.57 26.59 -17.96
N GLU A 130 -7.04 27.80 -18.28
CA GLU A 130 -6.36 29.05 -17.91
C GLU A 130 -6.18 29.22 -16.39
N TYR A 131 -7.14 28.76 -15.59
CA TYR A 131 -7.06 28.81 -14.13
C TYR A 131 -6.05 27.81 -13.52
N VAL A 132 -5.48 26.91 -14.32
CA VAL A 132 -4.39 26.02 -13.88
C VAL A 132 -3.09 26.72 -14.23
N SER A 133 -2.40 27.26 -13.23
CA SER A 133 -1.07 27.86 -13.40
C SER A 133 -0.08 26.86 -13.97
N TYR A 134 0.04 25.69 -13.35
CA TYR A 134 0.89 24.60 -13.84
C TYR A 134 0.52 23.25 -13.23
N ASN A 135 1.03 22.18 -13.83
CA ASN A 135 0.92 20.81 -13.35
C ASN A 135 2.28 20.23 -12.98
N THR A 136 2.25 19.25 -12.08
CA THR A 136 3.38 18.36 -11.79
C THR A 136 2.90 16.91 -11.80
N LEU A 137 3.73 16.01 -12.30
CA LEU A 137 3.40 14.60 -12.42
C LEU A 137 4.60 13.72 -12.13
N SER A 138 4.36 12.53 -11.60
CA SER A 138 5.31 11.42 -11.62
C SER A 138 4.62 10.15 -12.07
N VAL A 139 5.29 9.36 -12.90
CA VAL A 139 4.93 8.00 -13.28
C VAL A 139 6.10 7.11 -12.89
N TRP A 140 5.81 6.12 -12.07
CA TRP A 140 6.75 5.08 -11.65
C TRP A 140 6.34 3.78 -12.30
N ALA A 141 7.30 3.03 -12.83
CA ALA A 141 7.11 1.66 -13.25
C ALA A 141 8.24 0.78 -12.71
N GLN A 142 7.91 -0.45 -12.36
CA GLN A 142 8.85 -1.43 -11.87
C GLN A 142 8.60 -2.77 -12.52
N ASN A 143 9.66 -3.43 -12.94
CA ASN A 143 9.70 -4.86 -13.23
C ASN A 143 10.42 -5.53 -12.07
N ILE A 144 9.78 -6.49 -11.44
CA ILE A 144 10.30 -7.18 -10.26
C ILE A 144 10.42 -8.65 -10.61
N THR A 145 11.59 -9.23 -10.32
CA THR A 145 11.82 -10.67 -10.37
C THR A 145 12.17 -11.16 -8.98
N VAL A 146 11.51 -12.22 -8.53
CA VAL A 146 11.75 -12.86 -7.23
C VAL A 146 12.18 -14.30 -7.47
N LYS A 147 13.25 -14.69 -6.78
CA LYS A 147 13.75 -16.07 -6.70
C LYS A 147 13.77 -16.48 -5.23
N LEU A 148 12.96 -17.46 -4.86
CA LEU A 148 12.88 -18.01 -3.51
C LEU A 148 13.25 -19.49 -3.50
N TYR A 149 14.17 -19.84 -2.60
CA TYR A 149 14.71 -21.18 -2.42
C TYR A 149 14.67 -21.52 -0.94
N THR A 150 13.98 -22.60 -0.56
CA THR A 150 13.89 -23.05 0.84
C THR A 150 14.44 -24.46 1.05
N SER A 151 14.88 -24.77 2.26
CA SER A 151 15.27 -26.11 2.72
C SER A 151 14.11 -27.10 2.70
N ALA A 152 12.87 -26.61 2.86
CA ALA A 152 11.64 -27.39 2.76
C ALA A 152 11.28 -27.82 1.32
N GLY A 153 11.99 -27.27 0.32
CA GLY A 153 11.88 -27.68 -1.08
C GLY A 153 11.24 -26.66 -2.00
N ALA A 154 10.75 -25.53 -1.49
CA ALA A 154 10.17 -24.49 -2.35
C ALA A 154 11.22 -23.92 -3.31
N ARG A 155 10.84 -23.82 -4.58
CA ARG A 155 11.62 -23.27 -5.71
C ARG A 155 10.70 -22.37 -6.51
N ILE A 156 10.64 -21.10 -6.13
CA ILE A 156 9.76 -20.10 -6.76
C ILE A 156 10.62 -19.15 -7.58
N HIS A 157 10.27 -19.01 -8.86
CA HIS A 157 10.81 -18.01 -9.76
C HIS A 157 9.63 -17.29 -10.43
N GLU A 158 9.42 -16.03 -10.06
CA GLU A 158 8.31 -15.25 -10.58
C GLU A 158 8.73 -13.84 -10.97
N GLY A 159 8.04 -13.28 -11.96
CA GLY A 159 8.21 -11.91 -12.39
C GLY A 159 6.86 -11.19 -12.48
N TYR A 160 6.81 -9.93 -12.06
CA TYR A 160 5.62 -9.09 -12.18
C TYR A 160 5.99 -7.62 -12.34
N SER A 161 5.05 -6.85 -12.88
CA SER A 161 5.22 -5.42 -13.11
C SER A 161 4.19 -4.64 -12.31
N ARG A 162 4.57 -3.46 -11.85
CA ARG A 162 3.65 -2.52 -11.19
C ARG A 162 3.98 -1.09 -11.60
N CYS A 163 2.95 -0.28 -11.71
CA CYS A 163 3.04 1.08 -12.17
C CYS A 163 2.08 1.96 -11.36
N TRP A 164 2.53 3.14 -10.97
CA TRP A 164 1.68 4.12 -10.32
C TRP A 164 2.03 5.52 -10.80
N ALA A 165 1.04 6.39 -10.80
CA ALA A 165 1.22 7.76 -11.21
C ALA A 165 0.55 8.71 -10.23
N THR A 166 1.13 9.90 -10.08
CA THR A 166 0.53 11.02 -9.37
C THR A 166 0.40 12.20 -10.32
N TYR A 167 -0.78 12.82 -10.31
CA TYR A 167 -1.17 13.94 -11.15
C TYR A 167 -1.54 15.08 -10.24
N ARG A 168 -0.83 16.21 -10.30
CA ARG A 168 -1.12 17.36 -9.44
C ARG A 168 -1.23 18.63 -10.27
N ALA A 169 -2.27 19.42 -10.00
CA ALA A 169 -2.46 20.73 -10.60
C ALA A 169 -2.39 21.82 -9.53
N PHE A 170 -1.91 22.99 -9.95
CA PHE A 170 -1.75 24.18 -9.15
C PHE A 170 -2.50 25.31 -9.86
N ALA A 171 -3.53 25.86 -9.22
CA ALA A 171 -4.06 27.14 -9.65
C ALA A 171 -3.17 28.28 -9.16
N ASP A 172 -2.56 28.10 -7.99
CA ASP A 172 -1.55 28.97 -7.40
C ASP A 172 -0.77 28.18 -6.33
N GLN A 173 0.02 28.85 -5.47
CA GLN A 173 0.84 28.18 -4.44
C GLN A 173 0.02 27.46 -3.35
N ASP A 174 -1.23 27.86 -3.14
CA ASP A 174 -2.10 27.40 -2.06
C ASP A 174 -3.29 26.56 -2.53
N THR A 175 -3.70 26.74 -3.79
CA THR A 175 -4.82 26.03 -4.39
C THR A 175 -4.29 24.91 -5.26
N THR A 176 -4.19 23.73 -4.68
CA THR A 176 -3.59 22.54 -5.32
C THR A 176 -4.47 21.33 -5.13
N LEU A 177 -4.44 20.40 -6.08
CA LEU A 177 -5.18 19.14 -6.00
C LEU A 177 -4.39 18.03 -6.69
N GLN A 178 -4.38 16.86 -6.07
CA GLN A 178 -3.70 15.66 -6.58
C GLN A 178 -4.69 14.50 -6.80
N ARG A 179 -4.40 13.68 -7.82
CA ARG A 179 -4.95 12.33 -8.01
C ARG A 179 -3.82 11.32 -8.18
N CYS A 180 -4.11 10.05 -7.95
CA CYS A 180 -3.18 8.96 -8.23
C CYS A 180 -3.86 7.79 -8.93
N GLU A 181 -3.05 7.00 -9.62
CA GLU A 181 -3.45 5.76 -10.29
C GLU A 181 -2.47 4.64 -9.91
N TYR A 182 -2.95 3.40 -9.93
CA TYR A 182 -2.13 2.20 -9.78
C TYR A 182 -2.59 1.12 -10.76
N THR A 183 -1.64 0.43 -11.38
CA THR A 183 -1.85 -0.63 -12.37
C THR A 183 -0.62 -1.54 -12.45
N ASP A 184 -0.68 -2.59 -13.26
CA ASP A 184 0.43 -3.52 -13.55
C ASP A 184 1.18 -3.18 -14.85
N ALA A 185 0.76 -2.17 -15.62
CA ALA A 185 1.45 -1.76 -16.86
C ALA A 185 1.29 -0.25 -17.17
N PRO A 186 2.36 0.48 -17.57
CA PRO A 186 2.27 1.90 -17.90
C PRO A 186 1.18 2.25 -18.92
N LYS A 187 1.01 1.45 -19.98
CA LYS A 187 -0.03 1.70 -21.00
C LYS A 187 -1.47 1.67 -20.48
N LYS A 188 -1.72 1.02 -19.34
CA LYS A 188 -3.04 0.96 -18.70
C LYS A 188 -3.37 2.21 -17.89
N LEU A 189 -2.38 3.08 -17.63
CA LEU A 189 -2.62 4.37 -17.02
C LEU A 189 -3.46 5.26 -17.93
N LYS A 190 -4.27 6.12 -17.30
CA LYS A 190 -5.22 7.01 -17.95
C LYS A 190 -4.95 8.47 -17.58
N PRO A 191 -3.76 9.00 -17.89
CA PRO A 191 -3.36 10.34 -17.48
C PRO A 191 -4.34 11.43 -17.94
N GLU A 192 -4.99 11.25 -19.09
CA GLU A 192 -5.94 12.22 -19.63
C GLU A 192 -7.23 12.29 -18.80
N GLU A 193 -7.72 11.16 -18.30
CA GLU A 193 -8.88 11.09 -17.40
C GLU A 193 -8.54 11.70 -16.05
N SER A 194 -7.38 11.35 -15.48
CA SER A 194 -6.93 11.85 -14.17
C SER A 194 -6.63 13.35 -14.19
N LEU A 195 -5.91 13.88 -15.18
CA LEU A 195 -5.65 15.31 -15.31
C LEU A 195 -6.96 16.10 -15.48
N ARG A 196 -7.90 15.59 -16.28
CA ARG A 196 -9.22 16.22 -16.42
C ARG A 196 -9.96 16.30 -15.08
N SER A 197 -10.06 15.17 -14.36
CA SER A 197 -10.72 15.14 -13.05
C SER A 197 -10.04 16.09 -12.05
N VAL A 198 -8.70 16.15 -12.06
CA VAL A 198 -7.95 17.09 -11.23
C VAL A 198 -8.36 18.54 -11.51
N TRP A 199 -8.45 18.92 -12.79
CA TRP A 199 -8.81 20.29 -13.18
C TRP A 199 -10.27 20.62 -12.86
N GLU A 200 -11.19 19.68 -13.10
CA GLU A 200 -12.62 19.84 -12.81
C GLU A 200 -12.86 20.14 -11.32
N ASP A 201 -12.24 19.38 -10.41
CA ASP A 201 -12.37 19.58 -8.96
C ASP A 201 -11.57 20.80 -8.45
N LEU A 202 -10.54 21.24 -9.19
CA LEU A 202 -9.77 22.44 -8.85
C LEU A 202 -10.53 23.73 -9.17
N LYS A 203 -11.40 23.72 -10.18
CA LYS A 203 -12.18 24.90 -10.61
C LYS A 203 -13.03 25.51 -9.48
N PRO A 204 -13.92 24.76 -8.78
CA PRO A 204 -14.66 25.34 -7.66
C PRO A 204 -13.74 25.71 -6.49
N ALA A 205 -12.57 25.09 -6.37
CA ALA A 205 -11.63 25.36 -5.29
C ALA A 205 -10.99 26.77 -5.35
N LEU A 206 -11.13 27.48 -6.48
CA LEU A 206 -10.72 28.89 -6.62
C LEU A 206 -11.49 29.82 -5.67
N ASN A 207 -12.73 29.47 -5.30
CA ASN A 207 -13.47 30.19 -4.27
C ASN A 207 -13.02 29.75 -2.87
N ARG A 208 -12.16 30.52 -2.22
CA ARG A 208 -11.58 30.17 -0.92
C ARG A 208 -12.44 30.65 0.23
N LEU A 209 -12.79 29.72 1.12
CA LEU A 209 -13.57 29.95 2.33
C LEU A 209 -12.70 29.77 3.57
N LYS A 210 -13.06 30.47 4.64
CA LYS A 210 -12.39 30.34 5.94
C LYS A 210 -12.60 28.92 6.49
N PRO A 211 -11.56 28.27 7.04
CA PRO A 211 -11.71 26.96 7.64
C PRO A 211 -12.53 27.07 8.93
N GLU A 212 -13.45 26.13 9.15
CA GLU A 212 -14.25 26.05 10.35
C GLU A 212 -13.91 24.76 11.10
N ARG A 213 -13.53 24.92 12.37
CA ARG A 213 -13.27 23.80 13.28
C ARG A 213 -14.56 23.14 13.78
N GLY A 214 -14.42 21.95 14.33
CA GLY A 214 -15.48 21.20 15.01
C GLY A 214 -15.83 19.90 14.31
N ALA A 215 -16.71 19.14 14.94
CA ALA A 215 -17.25 17.90 14.38
C ALA A 215 -18.18 18.22 13.20
N LYS A 216 -17.81 17.76 12.00
CA LYS A 216 -18.58 17.95 10.76
C LYS A 216 -18.67 16.65 9.99
N SER A 217 -19.73 16.47 9.22
CA SER A 217 -19.76 15.37 8.25
C SER A 217 -18.70 15.62 7.18
N ALA A 218 -18.10 14.54 6.68
CA ALA A 218 -17.09 14.64 5.62
C ALA A 218 -17.13 13.44 4.68
N ILE A 219 -16.87 13.70 3.41
CA ILE A 219 -16.50 12.67 2.44
C ILE A 219 -14.98 12.61 2.39
N LEU A 220 -14.41 11.44 2.66
CA LEU A 220 -12.98 11.20 2.49
C LEU A 220 -12.76 10.59 1.11
N SER A 221 -11.82 11.16 0.34
CA SER A 221 -11.48 10.65 -0.98
C SER A 221 -10.79 9.28 -0.91
N PRO A 222 -10.73 8.52 -2.03
CA PRO A 222 -9.97 7.29 -2.11
C PRO A 222 -8.52 7.41 -1.63
N GLN A 223 -7.86 8.55 -1.84
CA GLN A 223 -6.49 8.78 -1.36
C GLN A 223 -6.41 8.84 0.16
N VAL A 224 -7.36 9.54 0.79
CA VAL A 224 -7.43 9.67 2.25
C VAL A 224 -7.84 8.35 2.89
N VAL A 225 -8.86 7.69 2.33
CA VAL A 225 -9.29 6.36 2.77
C VAL A 225 -8.14 5.36 2.61
N GLY A 226 -7.45 5.34 1.46
CA GLY A 226 -6.31 4.45 1.22
C GLY A 226 -5.19 4.61 2.24
N ASN A 227 -4.88 5.85 2.64
CA ASN A 227 -3.86 6.12 3.66
C ASN A 227 -4.27 5.58 5.03
N LEU A 228 -5.52 5.81 5.45
CA LEU A 228 -6.02 5.29 6.72
C LEU A 228 -6.09 3.75 6.72
N ILE A 229 -6.52 3.16 5.60
CA ILE A 229 -6.66 1.71 5.46
C ILE A 229 -5.31 0.97 5.41
N ASN A 230 -4.22 1.61 4.95
CA ASN A 230 -2.87 1.03 5.13
C ASN A 230 -2.59 0.73 6.61
N SER A 231 -2.99 1.63 7.52
CA SER A 231 -2.80 1.42 8.96
C SER A 231 -3.67 0.28 9.51
N VAL A 232 -4.89 0.11 8.99
CA VAL A 232 -5.75 -1.03 9.32
C VAL A 232 -5.14 -2.35 8.81
N GLY A 233 -4.60 -2.35 7.59
CA GLY A 233 -3.86 -3.48 7.03
C GLY A 233 -2.66 -3.87 7.89
N SER A 234 -1.82 -2.92 8.29
CA SER A 234 -0.70 -3.19 9.19
C SER A 234 -1.14 -3.68 10.58
N ALA A 235 -2.21 -3.11 11.13
CA ALA A 235 -2.78 -3.52 12.41
C ALA A 235 -3.40 -4.94 12.35
N SER A 236 -3.80 -5.41 11.16
CA SER A 236 -4.33 -6.76 10.95
C SER A 236 -3.26 -7.85 10.95
N SER A 237 -1.97 -7.48 10.95
CA SER A 237 -0.87 -8.44 11.14
C SER A 237 -1.01 -9.14 12.50
N ALA A 238 -1.07 -10.47 12.48
CA ALA A 238 -1.14 -11.27 13.70
C ALA A 238 0.10 -11.06 14.59
N PHE A 239 1.25 -10.72 14.00
CA PHE A 239 2.44 -10.36 14.76
C PHE A 239 2.23 -9.06 15.54
N SER A 240 1.68 -8.02 14.90
CA SER A 240 1.34 -6.74 15.56
C SER A 240 0.40 -6.94 16.75
N VAL A 241 -0.59 -7.84 16.62
CA VAL A 241 -1.48 -8.22 17.72
C VAL A 241 -0.74 -8.95 18.85
N LEU A 242 0.14 -9.91 18.53
CA LEU A 242 0.91 -10.66 19.54
C LEU A 242 1.80 -9.76 20.39
N ILE A 243 2.50 -8.81 19.76
CA ILE A 243 3.38 -7.89 20.48
C ILE A 243 2.63 -6.73 21.15
N GLY A 244 1.29 -6.69 21.04
CA GLY A 244 0.44 -5.66 21.64
C GLY A 244 0.45 -4.33 20.90
N ASN A 245 0.95 -4.27 19.67
CA ASN A 245 1.05 -3.06 18.85
C ASN A 245 -0.05 -3.00 17.77
N SER A 246 -1.30 -3.23 18.16
CA SER A 246 -2.45 -3.20 17.24
C SER A 246 -3.73 -2.77 17.96
N PHE A 247 -4.45 -1.83 17.35
CA PHE A 247 -5.75 -1.37 17.81
C PHE A 247 -6.87 -2.38 17.54
N LEU A 248 -6.59 -3.44 16.77
CA LEU A 248 -7.51 -4.55 16.52
C LEU A 248 -7.43 -5.64 17.59
N LYS A 249 -6.45 -5.58 18.49
CA LYS A 249 -6.30 -6.54 19.57
C LYS A 249 -7.57 -6.60 20.44
N ASP A 250 -8.06 -7.81 20.65
CA ASP A 250 -9.25 -8.12 21.46
C ASP A 250 -10.53 -7.38 21.01
N LYS A 251 -10.64 -7.03 19.72
CA LYS A 251 -11.82 -6.39 19.13
C LYS A 251 -12.64 -7.38 18.30
N ASN A 252 -13.97 -7.27 18.40
CA ASN A 252 -14.90 -8.02 17.54
C ASN A 252 -15.49 -7.14 16.43
N ARG A 253 -16.00 -5.96 16.78
CA ARG A 253 -16.54 -4.97 15.84
C ARG A 253 -15.62 -3.75 15.81
N VAL A 254 -15.20 -3.37 14.61
CA VAL A 254 -14.14 -2.39 14.37
C VAL A 254 -14.53 -1.33 13.34
N ALA A 255 -15.69 -1.49 12.69
CA ALA A 255 -16.22 -0.53 11.72
C ALA A 255 -17.75 -0.62 11.59
N SER A 256 -18.32 0.27 10.78
CA SER A 256 -19.74 0.27 10.38
C SER A 256 -20.11 -1.02 9.62
N PRO A 257 -21.37 -1.49 9.69
CA PRO A 257 -21.87 -2.59 8.86
C PRO A 257 -21.72 -2.39 7.34
N LEU A 258 -21.51 -1.15 6.89
CA LEU A 258 -21.24 -0.81 5.49
C LEU A 258 -19.81 -1.13 5.05
N PHE A 259 -18.92 -1.48 5.99
CA PHE A 259 -17.50 -1.61 5.73
C PHE A 259 -17.04 -3.08 5.70
N THR A 260 -16.56 -3.54 4.54
CA THR A 260 -15.84 -4.81 4.37
C THR A 260 -14.46 -4.50 3.78
N LEU A 261 -13.42 -5.13 4.34
CA LEU A 261 -12.03 -4.99 3.93
C LEU A 261 -11.42 -6.37 3.71
N LEU A 262 -10.83 -6.56 2.54
CA LEU A 262 -10.07 -7.74 2.16
C LEU A 262 -8.60 -7.38 1.95
N ASP A 263 -7.72 -8.33 2.26
CA ASP A 263 -6.40 -8.41 1.66
C ASP A 263 -6.46 -9.35 0.44
N VAL A 264 -5.82 -8.97 -0.66
CA VAL A 264 -5.84 -9.72 -1.92
C VAL A 264 -4.43 -9.83 -2.49
N GLY A 265 -3.87 -11.04 -2.45
CA GLY A 265 -2.63 -11.37 -3.17
C GLY A 265 -2.90 -11.88 -4.58
N GLU A 266 -3.39 -13.13 -4.70
CA GLU A 266 -3.57 -13.80 -5.99
C GLU A 266 -4.50 -13.01 -6.93
N GLY A 267 -4.01 -12.75 -8.15
CA GLY A 267 -4.80 -12.12 -9.22
C GLY A 267 -4.90 -10.60 -9.14
N PHE A 268 -4.39 -9.96 -8.08
CA PHE A 268 -4.36 -8.50 -7.99
C PHE A 268 -3.19 -7.91 -8.80
N PRO A 269 -3.37 -6.80 -9.54
CA PRO A 269 -2.31 -6.19 -10.35
C PRO A 269 -1.00 -5.94 -9.59
N GLY A 270 0.09 -6.50 -10.08
CA GLY A 270 1.44 -6.28 -9.54
C GLY A 270 1.72 -6.94 -8.19
N MET A 271 0.94 -7.96 -7.80
CA MET A 271 1.15 -8.75 -6.59
C MET A 271 1.88 -10.08 -6.87
N PRO A 272 2.63 -10.61 -5.90
CA PRO A 272 3.29 -11.90 -6.03
C PRO A 272 2.29 -13.07 -5.91
N HIS A 273 2.65 -14.19 -6.51
CA HIS A 273 1.91 -15.45 -6.45
C HIS A 273 2.22 -16.25 -5.18
N TYR A 274 3.42 -16.10 -4.61
CA TYR A 274 3.83 -16.75 -3.37
C TYR A 274 4.41 -15.74 -2.38
N ASP A 275 4.22 -16.01 -1.09
CA ASP A 275 4.81 -15.24 -0.01
C ASP A 275 6.27 -15.64 0.28
N ASP A 276 6.89 -14.99 1.27
CA ASP A 276 8.32 -15.21 1.56
C ASP A 276 8.62 -16.62 2.09
N GLU A 277 7.61 -17.37 2.54
CA GLU A 277 7.75 -18.75 3.01
C GLU A 277 7.40 -19.79 1.93
N GLY A 278 7.07 -19.32 0.71
CA GLY A 278 6.68 -20.17 -0.41
C GLY A 278 5.22 -20.64 -0.31
N THR A 279 4.39 -19.97 0.49
CA THR A 279 2.95 -20.24 0.56
C THR A 279 2.25 -19.42 -0.53
N LYS A 280 1.31 -20.03 -1.25
CA LYS A 280 0.54 -19.33 -2.27
C LYS A 280 -0.22 -18.15 -1.64
N THR A 281 -0.14 -16.97 -2.25
CA THR A 281 -0.93 -15.82 -1.81
C THR A 281 -2.40 -16.05 -2.10
N GLN A 282 -3.30 -15.45 -1.32
CA GLN A 282 -4.74 -15.64 -1.46
C GLN A 282 -5.50 -14.36 -1.07
N SER A 283 -6.83 -14.41 -1.18
CA SER A 283 -7.70 -13.36 -0.63
C SER A 283 -8.13 -13.72 0.79
N THR A 284 -7.91 -12.78 1.73
CA THR A 284 -8.29 -12.94 3.14
C THR A 284 -9.23 -11.81 3.54
N VAL A 285 -10.42 -12.14 4.02
CA VAL A 285 -11.35 -11.14 4.57
C VAL A 285 -10.87 -10.73 5.96
N ILE A 286 -10.39 -9.50 6.09
CA ILE A 286 -9.94 -8.94 7.38
C ILE A 286 -11.17 -8.48 8.18
N ILE A 287 -12.01 -7.63 7.56
CA ILE A 287 -13.23 -7.08 8.17
C ILE A 287 -14.40 -7.42 7.26
N GLN A 288 -15.49 -7.96 7.82
CA GLN A 288 -16.72 -8.24 7.09
C GLN A 288 -17.88 -7.52 7.76
N ARG A 289 -18.49 -6.56 7.05
CA ARG A 289 -19.63 -5.77 7.57
C ARG A 289 -19.39 -5.24 8.99
N GLY A 290 -18.21 -4.64 9.17
CA GLY A 290 -17.75 -4.04 10.41
C GLY A 290 -17.17 -4.99 11.44
N GLU A 291 -17.24 -6.30 11.23
CA GLU A 291 -16.71 -7.30 12.17
C GLU A 291 -15.33 -7.78 11.75
N LEU A 292 -14.38 -7.80 12.68
CA LEU A 292 -13.07 -8.39 12.48
C LEU A 292 -13.24 -9.92 12.32
N LYS A 293 -12.79 -10.46 11.19
CA LYS A 293 -12.92 -11.89 10.86
C LYS A 293 -11.61 -12.63 10.96
N ASN A 294 -10.56 -12.08 10.36
CA ASN A 294 -9.25 -12.73 10.32
C ASN A 294 -8.14 -11.70 10.56
N LEU A 295 -7.04 -12.21 11.13
CA LEU A 295 -5.75 -11.54 11.10
C LEU A 295 -4.93 -12.13 9.95
N LEU A 296 -3.93 -11.39 9.47
CA LEU A 296 -2.98 -11.88 8.48
C LEU A 296 -1.88 -12.67 9.18
N HIS A 297 -1.56 -13.84 8.66
CA HIS A 297 -0.66 -14.82 9.26
C HIS A 297 0.46 -15.26 8.30
N ASN A 298 1.66 -15.41 8.87
CA ASN A 298 2.71 -16.30 8.38
C ASN A 298 2.62 -17.65 9.12
N ARG A 299 3.49 -18.63 8.83
CA ARG A 299 3.44 -19.95 9.52
C ARG A 299 3.56 -19.83 11.05
N LYS A 300 4.42 -18.93 11.54
CA LYS A 300 4.75 -18.80 12.97
C LYS A 300 3.55 -18.28 13.76
N THR A 301 2.95 -17.21 13.25
CA THR A 301 1.74 -16.64 13.85
C THR A 301 0.56 -17.56 13.65
N ALA A 302 0.40 -18.22 12.51
CA ALA A 302 -0.65 -19.21 12.28
C ALA A 302 -0.62 -20.33 13.34
N LYS A 303 0.55 -20.94 13.57
CA LYS A 303 0.74 -21.96 14.62
C LYS A 303 0.41 -21.42 16.01
N LYS A 304 0.86 -20.19 16.33
CA LYS A 304 0.60 -19.57 17.64
C LYS A 304 -0.88 -19.34 17.91
N PHE A 305 -1.67 -19.00 16.88
CA PHE A 305 -3.12 -18.80 16.98
C PHE A 305 -3.94 -20.06 16.69
N GLY A 306 -3.31 -21.18 16.32
CA GLY A 306 -4.03 -22.43 16.00
C GLY A 306 -4.82 -22.37 14.69
N VAL A 307 -4.36 -21.58 13.73
CA VAL A 307 -4.99 -21.39 12.40
C VAL A 307 -4.00 -21.75 11.29
N LYS A 308 -4.43 -21.64 10.02
CA LYS A 308 -3.56 -21.80 8.85
C LYS A 308 -2.93 -20.46 8.45
N SER A 309 -1.79 -20.50 7.76
CA SER A 309 -1.19 -19.32 7.13
C SER A 309 -2.20 -18.67 6.18
N THR A 310 -2.24 -17.34 6.15
CA THR A 310 -3.06 -16.60 5.20
C THR A 310 -2.31 -16.30 3.90
N GLY A 311 -1.07 -16.77 3.74
CA GLY A 311 -0.26 -16.49 2.55
C GLY A 311 0.25 -15.05 2.54
N ASN A 312 0.56 -14.50 3.71
CA ASN A 312 1.01 -13.11 3.91
C ASN A 312 2.40 -13.04 4.54
N ALA A 313 3.21 -14.10 4.42
CA ALA A 313 4.47 -14.16 5.13
C ALA A 313 5.48 -13.11 4.66
N GLY A 314 6.02 -12.39 5.64
CA GLY A 314 7.42 -11.98 5.68
C GLY A 314 8.17 -12.82 6.73
N TRP A 315 9.50 -12.73 6.76
CA TRP A 315 10.33 -13.54 7.67
C TRP A 315 10.05 -13.34 9.17
N ILE A 316 9.63 -12.13 9.54
CA ILE A 316 9.37 -11.73 10.92
C ILE A 316 7.86 -11.58 11.12
N SER A 317 7.25 -10.65 10.40
CA SER A 317 5.86 -10.27 10.52
C SER A 317 5.12 -10.49 9.19
N PRO A 318 3.86 -10.95 9.22
CA PRO A 318 3.01 -10.93 8.05
C PRO A 318 2.57 -9.51 7.68
N SER A 319 2.37 -9.26 6.39
CA SER A 319 2.00 -7.95 5.82
C SER A 319 0.93 -8.10 4.74
N PRO A 320 0.08 -7.08 4.53
CA PRO A 320 -0.91 -7.09 3.45
C PRO A 320 -0.25 -6.93 2.06
N TRP A 321 -0.85 -7.55 1.05
CA TRP A 321 -0.46 -7.45 -0.36
C TRP A 321 -1.13 -6.25 -1.03
N ALA A 322 -2.45 -6.27 -1.09
CA ALA A 322 -3.29 -5.20 -1.60
C ALA A 322 -4.61 -5.19 -0.85
N LEU A 323 -5.07 -4.02 -0.47
CA LEU A 323 -6.26 -3.87 0.35
C LEU A 323 -7.45 -3.47 -0.51
N VAL A 324 -8.57 -4.18 -0.38
CA VAL A 324 -9.77 -3.94 -1.18
C VAL A 324 -10.94 -3.67 -0.25
N ILE A 325 -11.52 -2.47 -0.38
CA ILE A 325 -12.76 -2.11 0.30
C ILE A 325 -13.91 -2.48 -0.63
N GLU A 326 -14.91 -3.21 -0.14
CA GLU A 326 -16.10 -3.49 -0.94
C GLU A 326 -16.80 -2.17 -1.32
N LYS A 327 -17.22 -2.07 -2.58
CA LYS A 327 -17.99 -0.93 -3.07
C LYS A 327 -19.36 -0.88 -2.39
N GLY A 328 -19.88 0.33 -2.23
CA GLY A 328 -21.27 0.53 -1.86
C GLY A 328 -22.19 0.64 -3.07
N ASP A 329 -23.29 1.36 -2.87
CA ASP A 329 -24.37 1.57 -3.81
C ASP A 329 -24.57 3.04 -4.21
N ALA A 330 -24.03 3.99 -3.45
CA ALA A 330 -24.17 5.42 -3.71
C ALA A 330 -23.34 5.89 -4.92
N GLU A 331 -23.92 6.75 -5.74
CA GLU A 331 -23.17 7.52 -6.74
C GLU A 331 -22.48 8.74 -6.08
N TYR A 332 -21.37 9.22 -6.64
CA TYR A 332 -20.60 10.34 -6.04
C TYR A 332 -21.46 11.59 -5.80
N ASP A 333 -22.27 11.99 -6.78
CA ASP A 333 -23.16 13.15 -6.66
C ASP A 333 -24.21 12.97 -5.56
N GLU A 334 -24.64 11.73 -5.28
CA GLU A 334 -25.57 11.43 -4.19
C GLU A 334 -24.90 11.57 -2.83
N LEU A 335 -23.61 11.17 -2.72
CA LEU A 335 -22.81 11.43 -1.52
C LEU A 335 -22.69 12.94 -1.27
N VAL A 336 -22.34 13.72 -2.29
CA VAL A 336 -22.18 15.19 -2.19
C VAL A 336 -23.50 15.83 -1.75
N ARG A 337 -24.64 15.46 -2.34
CA ARG A 337 -25.96 15.98 -1.94
C ARG A 337 -26.33 15.56 -0.52
N SER A 338 -26.07 14.31 -0.15
CA SER A 338 -26.40 13.77 1.18
C SER A 338 -25.54 14.34 2.30
N LEU A 339 -24.32 14.80 1.98
CA LEU A 339 -23.43 15.46 2.92
C LEU A 339 -24.06 16.74 3.51
N LYS A 340 -24.94 17.42 2.74
CA LYS A 340 -25.56 18.71 3.05
C LYS A 340 -24.52 19.79 3.34
N ASP A 341 -24.01 19.85 4.56
CA ASP A 341 -22.99 20.81 4.99
C ASP A 341 -21.79 20.06 5.57
N GLY A 342 -20.61 20.28 4.98
CA GLY A 342 -19.42 19.54 5.40
C GLY A 342 -18.23 19.74 4.48
N TYR A 343 -17.31 18.78 4.56
CA TYR A 343 -16.06 18.81 3.80
C TYR A 343 -15.87 17.58 2.92
N ILE A 344 -15.28 17.78 1.74
CA ILE A 344 -14.70 16.70 0.95
C ILE A 344 -13.19 16.82 1.07
N VAL A 345 -12.58 15.90 1.80
CA VAL A 345 -11.14 15.88 2.01
C VAL A 345 -10.51 15.14 0.85
N THR A 346 -9.88 15.89 -0.05
CA THR A 346 -9.38 15.37 -1.34
C THR A 346 -8.07 14.61 -1.20
N ASN A 347 -7.21 15.03 -0.26
CA ASN A 347 -5.91 14.44 -0.03
C ASN A 347 -5.40 14.77 1.39
N ASN A 348 -4.56 13.91 1.95
CA ASN A 348 -3.94 14.10 3.25
C ASN A 348 -2.46 13.73 3.24
N TRP A 349 -1.75 14.14 4.29
CA TRP A 349 -0.35 13.78 4.52
C TRP A 349 0.00 13.91 6.00
N TYR A 350 1.17 13.39 6.37
CA TYR A 350 1.65 13.40 7.75
C TYR A 350 0.64 12.75 8.71
N THR A 351 0.03 11.64 8.29
CA THR A 351 -0.78 10.82 9.19
C THR A 351 0.13 10.16 10.21
N ARG A 352 -0.10 10.47 11.48
CA ARG A 352 0.67 9.94 12.61
C ARG A 352 -0.27 9.39 13.65
N PHE A 353 0.00 8.16 14.07
CA PHE A 353 -0.66 7.57 15.22
C PHE A 353 0.08 7.99 16.48
N GLN A 354 -0.63 8.63 17.41
CA GLN A 354 -0.12 8.84 18.77
C GLN A 354 -0.03 7.51 19.52
N SER A 355 -0.91 6.56 19.19
CA SER A 355 -0.91 5.22 19.77
C SER A 355 -1.50 4.21 18.80
N PHE A 356 -0.70 3.23 18.40
CA PHE A 356 -1.17 2.08 17.62
C PHE A 356 -1.97 1.08 18.46
N VAL A 357 -1.93 1.18 19.79
CA VAL A 357 -2.70 0.31 20.71
C VAL A 357 -4.16 0.75 20.79
N THR A 358 -4.39 2.06 20.83
CA THR A 358 -5.74 2.64 20.93
C THR A 358 -6.30 3.02 19.58
N GLY A 359 -5.43 3.37 18.61
CA GLY A 359 -5.84 3.77 17.26
C GLY A 359 -6.03 5.28 17.09
N ASP A 360 -5.52 6.08 18.03
CA ASP A 360 -5.59 7.54 17.96
C ASP A 360 -4.57 8.06 16.95
N PHE A 361 -5.05 8.90 16.03
CA PHE A 361 -4.25 9.49 14.98
C PHE A 361 -4.56 10.97 14.75
N SER A 362 -3.60 11.66 14.13
CA SER A 362 -3.79 12.99 13.54
C SER A 362 -3.26 12.99 12.11
N THR A 363 -3.96 13.68 11.20
CA THR A 363 -3.52 13.89 9.81
C THR A 363 -3.86 15.30 9.34
N ILE A 364 -3.10 15.80 8.37
CA ILE A 364 -3.28 17.16 7.82
C ILE A 364 -3.87 17.03 6.41
N THR A 365 -4.85 17.87 6.10
CA THR A 365 -5.35 18.00 4.72
C THR A 365 -4.28 18.64 3.86
N ARG A 366 -3.75 17.91 2.87
CA ARG A 366 -2.57 18.35 2.10
C ARG A 366 -2.92 19.34 1.00
N ASP A 367 -3.94 18.98 0.24
CA ASP A 367 -4.45 19.73 -0.90
C ASP A 367 -5.75 20.45 -0.49
N VAL A 368 -6.44 21.07 -1.45
CA VAL A 368 -7.72 21.73 -1.18
C VAL A 368 -8.73 20.77 -0.55
N THR A 369 -9.38 21.21 0.52
CA THR A 369 -10.56 20.53 1.06
C THR A 369 -11.78 21.23 0.51
N LEU A 370 -12.63 20.54 -0.26
CA LEU A 370 -13.80 21.18 -0.85
C LEU A 370 -14.85 21.39 0.24
N VAL A 371 -15.54 22.52 0.17
CA VAL A 371 -16.61 22.88 1.11
C VAL A 371 -17.93 22.64 0.44
N VAL A 372 -18.79 21.86 1.09
CA VAL A 372 -20.15 21.58 0.63
C VAL A 372 -21.11 22.36 1.52
N LYS A 373 -22.06 23.06 0.88
CA LYS A 373 -23.20 23.71 1.55
C LYS A 373 -24.49 23.38 0.83
N ASN A 374 -25.53 23.03 1.58
CA ASN A 374 -26.82 22.60 1.02
C ASN A 374 -26.71 21.50 -0.07
N GLY A 375 -25.71 20.63 0.03
CA GLY A 375 -25.48 19.55 -0.93
C GLY A 375 -24.76 19.95 -2.22
N GLU A 376 -24.19 21.16 -2.28
CA GLU A 376 -23.43 21.66 -3.43
C GLU A 376 -22.01 22.09 -3.02
N ILE A 377 -21.03 21.83 -3.89
CA ILE A 377 -19.65 22.29 -3.68
C ILE A 377 -19.60 23.80 -3.94
N VAL A 378 -19.39 24.58 -2.90
CA VAL A 378 -19.41 26.06 -2.97
C VAL A 378 -18.02 26.70 -3.00
N GLY A 379 -16.96 25.93 -2.74
CA GLY A 379 -15.60 26.45 -2.67
C GLY A 379 -14.61 25.46 -2.07
N SER A 380 -13.46 25.96 -1.62
CA SER A 380 -12.49 25.18 -0.87
C SER A 380 -12.00 25.88 0.39
N THR A 381 -11.40 25.12 1.27
CA THR A 381 -10.62 25.60 2.39
C THR A 381 -9.33 24.80 2.53
N LYS A 382 -8.40 25.27 3.36
CA LYS A 382 -7.09 24.65 3.57
C LYS A 382 -6.68 24.74 5.04
N GLY A 383 -5.64 24.00 5.39
CA GLY A 383 -5.07 24.06 6.75
C GLY A 383 -6.02 23.47 7.78
N LEU A 384 -6.70 22.38 7.44
CA LEU A 384 -7.45 21.59 8.39
C LEU A 384 -6.61 20.40 8.87
N ARG A 385 -6.84 19.98 10.10
CA ARG A 385 -6.32 18.75 10.69
C ARG A 385 -7.50 17.88 11.11
N ILE A 386 -7.37 16.58 10.90
CA ILE A 386 -8.30 15.58 11.43
C ILE A 386 -7.59 14.90 12.61
N SER A 387 -8.22 14.92 13.78
CA SER A 387 -7.70 14.28 15.00
C SER A 387 -8.77 13.34 15.54
N GLU A 388 -8.56 12.05 15.39
CA GLU A 388 -9.59 11.03 15.54
C GLU A 388 -9.04 9.72 16.11
N ASN A 389 -9.94 8.86 16.59
CA ASN A 389 -9.68 7.44 16.74
C ASN A 389 -10.12 6.70 15.47
N ILE A 390 -9.27 5.84 14.91
CA ILE A 390 -9.55 5.18 13.63
C ILE A 390 -10.77 4.25 13.70
N LEU A 391 -10.97 3.53 14.80
CA LEU A 391 -12.12 2.64 14.95
C LEU A 391 -13.41 3.44 15.09
N ASP A 392 -13.38 4.54 15.85
CA ASP A 392 -14.53 5.42 15.99
C ASP A 392 -14.89 6.10 14.67
N LEU A 393 -13.90 6.54 13.88
CA LEU A 393 -14.11 7.06 12.54
C LEU A 393 -14.77 6.01 11.64
N LEU A 394 -14.20 4.80 11.55
CA LEU A 394 -14.74 3.72 10.71
C LEU A 394 -16.15 3.27 11.14
N SER A 395 -16.47 3.35 12.43
CA SER A 395 -17.81 3.06 12.96
C SER A 395 -18.88 4.07 12.50
N ARG A 396 -18.47 5.29 12.15
CA ARG A 396 -19.34 6.40 11.74
C ARG A 396 -19.51 6.52 10.23
N ALA A 397 -19.04 5.55 9.45
CA ALA A 397 -19.29 5.52 8.00
C ALA A 397 -20.81 5.39 7.73
N GLN A 398 -21.34 6.32 6.93
CA GLN A 398 -22.76 6.44 6.60
C GLN A 398 -23.10 6.01 5.18
N ALA A 399 -22.16 6.17 4.24
CA ALA A 399 -22.36 5.78 2.85
C ALA A 399 -21.01 5.50 2.18
N VAL A 400 -21.01 4.55 1.26
CA VAL A 400 -19.83 4.10 0.51
C VAL A 400 -20.14 4.24 -0.96
N GLU A 401 -19.23 4.85 -1.72
CA GLU A 401 -19.40 4.99 -3.16
C GLU A 401 -19.37 3.63 -3.87
N LYS A 402 -20.14 3.52 -4.94
CA LYS A 402 -20.16 2.37 -5.84
C LYS A 402 -18.90 2.28 -6.71
N ARG A 403 -18.29 3.41 -7.06
CA ARG A 403 -17.03 3.46 -7.81
C ARG A 403 -15.86 3.30 -6.84
N THR A 404 -14.86 2.55 -7.25
CA THR A 404 -13.61 2.40 -6.50
C THR A 404 -12.43 2.83 -7.36
N HIS A 405 -11.38 3.28 -6.69
CA HIS A 405 -10.14 3.75 -7.32
C HIS A 405 -8.96 2.97 -6.75
N LEU A 406 -8.03 2.56 -7.61
CA LEU A 406 -6.77 1.96 -7.20
C LEU A 406 -5.77 3.06 -6.85
N VAL A 407 -5.41 3.13 -5.58
CA VAL A 407 -4.61 4.18 -4.96
C VAL A 407 -3.27 3.60 -4.52
N LYS A 408 -2.19 4.20 -5.02
CA LYS A 408 -0.82 4.01 -4.51
C LYS A 408 -0.05 5.31 -4.72
N TRP A 409 0.59 5.80 -3.67
CA TRP A 409 1.51 6.94 -3.68
C TRP A 409 2.30 6.93 -2.36
N TRP A 410 3.11 7.94 -2.06
CA TRP A 410 4.03 7.84 -0.91
C TRP A 410 3.35 7.80 0.47
N GLU A 411 2.07 8.19 0.61
CA GLU A 411 1.29 8.00 1.84
C GLU A 411 0.48 6.68 1.82
N VAL A 412 0.54 5.91 0.74
CA VAL A 412 -0.21 4.66 0.53
C VAL A 412 0.74 3.64 -0.08
N GLU A 413 1.52 2.99 0.78
CA GLU A 413 2.57 2.05 0.37
C GLU A 413 1.98 0.73 -0.15
N THR A 414 1.06 0.12 0.60
CA THR A 414 0.26 -1.02 0.14
C THR A 414 -0.83 -0.50 -0.79
N PRO A 415 -0.93 -0.97 -2.06
CA PRO A 415 -2.00 -0.53 -2.96
C PRO A 415 -3.39 -0.77 -2.34
N VAL A 416 -4.26 0.23 -2.44
CA VAL A 416 -5.63 0.14 -1.92
C VAL A 416 -6.64 0.40 -3.03
N GLN A 417 -7.59 -0.51 -3.19
CA GLN A 417 -8.82 -0.25 -3.94
C GLN A 417 -9.83 0.40 -2.99
N ALA A 418 -10.00 1.71 -3.09
CA ALA A 418 -10.81 2.51 -2.18
C ALA A 418 -11.91 3.31 -2.91
N PRO A 419 -13.14 3.35 -2.38
CA PRO A 419 -14.18 4.28 -2.78
C PRO A 419 -14.05 5.63 -2.04
N HIS A 420 -14.84 6.63 -2.44
CA HIS A 420 -15.20 7.71 -1.51
C HIS A 420 -16.08 7.14 -0.38
N ILE A 421 -15.87 7.62 0.85
CA ILE A 421 -16.70 7.22 2.00
C ILE A 421 -17.16 8.46 2.75
N MET A 422 -18.46 8.55 3.01
CA MET A 422 -19.05 9.60 3.84
C MET A 422 -19.06 9.17 5.31
N PHE A 423 -18.53 10.02 6.18
CA PHE A 423 -18.49 9.85 7.62
C PHE A 423 -19.21 10.99 8.32
N GLU A 424 -19.84 10.69 9.45
CA GLU A 424 -20.41 11.70 10.33
C GLU A 424 -19.45 12.13 11.44
N LYS A 425 -19.59 13.39 11.87
CA LYS A 425 -18.92 13.95 13.05
C LYS A 425 -17.39 13.87 13.03
N VAL A 426 -16.75 13.91 11.87
CA VAL A 426 -15.29 13.97 11.75
C VAL A 426 -14.77 15.24 12.43
N ASN A 427 -13.82 15.09 13.35
CA ASN A 427 -13.30 16.17 14.17
C ASN A 427 -12.21 16.96 13.44
N PHE A 428 -12.56 18.17 13.00
CA PHE A 428 -11.63 19.08 12.36
C PHE A 428 -11.06 20.11 13.34
N THR A 429 -9.74 20.21 13.41
CA THR A 429 -9.02 21.27 14.15
C THR A 429 -8.22 22.14 13.20
N LEU A 430 -7.78 23.30 13.69
CA LEU A 430 -6.80 24.13 12.99
C LEU A 430 -5.39 23.75 13.48
N PRO A 431 -4.37 23.67 12.61
CA PRO A 431 -2.97 23.65 13.04
C PRO A 431 -2.68 24.89 13.89
N GLU A 432 -1.95 24.69 14.99
CA GLU A 432 -1.42 25.78 15.82
C GLU A 432 -0.37 26.61 15.08
#